data_AF-A0A5J4P7J9-F1
#
_entry.id   AF-A0A5J4P7J9-F1
#
_cell.length_a   1.000
_cell.length_b   1.000
_cell.length_c   1.000
_cell.angle_alpha   90.00
_cell.angle_beta   90.00
_cell.angle_gamma   90.00
#
_symmetry.space_group_name_H-M   'P 1'
#
loop_
_entity.id
_entity.type
_entity.pdbx_description
1 polymer ?
#
loop_
_entity_poly.entity_id
_entity_poly.type
_entity_poly.pdbx_seq_one_letter_code
_entity_poly.pdbx_strand_id
1 'polypeptide(L)'
;LILLDTDSRNNVIKFFGNIENTPVSSITMGVSTILSAKKVFLMAWGEGKADKIKQCVEGNVTDTIPASYLQTHNNAQVVIDLSAAVHLTRIQRPWLVTSCEWNDKLIRSAIVWLCSLTRKPILKLTNEDYNKNGLSELLALFGSAYNVNIKIFNDLQHTITGWPGGKPNADDTYRPE
;
A
#
# COMPACT_ATOMS: atom_id res chain seq x y z
N LEU A 1 -22.73 11.85 24.15
CA LEU A 1 -23.78 11.88 23.12
C LEU A 1 -23.15 12.41 21.84
N ILE A 2 -23.32 11.74 20.71
CA ILE A 2 -22.82 12.18 19.40
C ILE A 2 -23.97 12.07 18.38
N LEU A 3 -24.06 13.04 17.47
CA LEU A 3 -25.01 12.98 16.36
C LEU A 3 -24.49 12.03 15.29
N LEU A 4 -25.37 11.19 14.74
CA LEU A 4 -25.02 10.31 13.63
C LEU A 4 -25.09 11.10 12.33
N ASP A 5 -24.01 11.05 11.56
CA ASP A 5 -23.96 11.59 10.20
C ASP A 5 -24.77 10.72 9.23
N THR A 6 -25.01 11.25 8.04
CA THR A 6 -25.81 10.58 7.00
C THR A 6 -25.23 9.22 6.63
N ASP A 7 -23.90 9.08 6.55
CA ASP A 7 -23.27 7.81 6.19
C ASP A 7 -23.42 6.76 7.30
N SER A 8 -23.20 7.14 8.56
CA SER A 8 -23.45 6.23 9.69
C SER A 8 -24.89 5.79 9.75
N ARG A 9 -25.85 6.71 9.53
CA ARG A 9 -27.27 6.37 9.48
C ARG A 9 -27.56 5.40 8.34
N ASN A 10 -27.10 5.69 7.12
CA ASN A 10 -27.26 4.83 5.95
C ASN A 10 -26.73 3.40 6.16
N ASN A 11 -25.59 3.27 6.85
CA ASN A 11 -25.00 1.97 7.17
C ASN A 11 -25.87 1.13 8.10
N VAL A 12 -26.63 1.75 9.00
CA VAL A 12 -27.47 1.05 9.97
C VAL A 12 -28.95 0.96 9.57
N ILE A 13 -29.41 1.65 8.52
CA ILE A 13 -30.81 1.59 8.03
C ILE A 13 -31.32 0.16 7.91
N LYS A 14 -30.47 -0.76 7.41
CA LYS A 14 -30.83 -2.16 7.23
C LYS A 14 -31.30 -2.85 8.53
N PHE A 15 -30.86 -2.36 9.68
CA PHE A 15 -31.28 -2.86 11.00
C PHE A 15 -32.57 -2.20 11.52
N PHE A 16 -32.94 -1.01 11.02
CA PHE A 16 -34.10 -0.23 11.47
C PHE A 16 -35.23 -0.13 10.43
N GLY A 17 -35.05 -0.74 9.26
CA GLY A 17 -36.00 -0.80 8.16
C GLY A 17 -36.05 0.45 7.28
N ASN A 18 -36.00 1.65 7.87
CA ASN A 18 -35.96 2.92 7.13
C ASN A 18 -35.13 4.00 7.88
N ILE A 19 -34.86 5.11 7.19
CA ILE A 19 -34.06 6.22 7.75
C ILE A 19 -34.78 6.95 8.89
N GLU A 20 -36.11 7.03 8.85
CA GLU A 20 -36.95 7.72 9.85
C GLU A 20 -36.88 7.01 11.21
N ASN A 21 -36.82 5.67 11.18
CA ASN A 21 -36.69 4.82 12.36
C ASN A 21 -35.25 4.70 12.87
N THR A 22 -34.26 5.20 12.10
CA THR A 22 -32.85 5.15 12.51
C THR A 22 -32.57 6.27 13.52
N PRO A 23 -31.99 5.98 14.70
CA PRO A 23 -31.65 6.99 15.69
C PRO A 23 -30.82 8.14 15.11
N VAL A 24 -31.07 9.36 15.57
CA VAL A 24 -30.31 10.55 15.16
C VAL A 24 -29.02 10.75 15.95
N SER A 25 -28.87 10.05 17.07
CA SER A 25 -27.73 10.20 17.98
C SER A 25 -27.41 8.88 18.70
N SER A 26 -26.20 8.79 19.22
CA SER A 26 -25.72 7.65 20.01
C SER A 26 -24.89 8.09 21.21
N ILE A 27 -24.74 7.18 22.18
CA ILE A 27 -23.81 7.34 23.30
C ILE A 27 -22.63 6.42 23.01
N THR A 28 -21.42 6.98 23.02
CA THR A 28 -20.17 6.25 22.74
C THR A 28 -19.11 6.65 23.76
N MET A 29 -18.10 5.78 23.93
CA MET A 29 -16.91 6.10 24.70
C MET A 29 -16.09 7.17 24.01
N GLY A 30 -15.45 8.03 24.79
CA GLY A 30 -14.47 8.99 24.26
C GLY A 30 -13.18 8.31 23.85
N VAL A 31 -12.46 8.90 22.89
CA VAL A 31 -11.14 8.40 22.46
C VAL A 31 -10.15 8.34 23.62
N SER A 32 -10.16 9.34 24.52
CA SER A 32 -9.33 9.35 25.74
C SER A 32 -9.59 8.13 26.63
N THR A 33 -10.84 7.69 26.77
CA THR A 33 -11.21 6.50 27.53
C THR A 33 -10.71 5.21 26.85
N ILE A 34 -10.72 5.15 25.52
CA ILE A 34 -10.16 4.02 24.78
C ILE A 34 -8.63 3.95 24.97
N LEU A 35 -7.96 5.10 24.91
CA LEU A 35 -6.51 5.22 25.08
C LEU A 35 -6.03 4.98 26.53
N SER A 36 -6.91 5.03 27.53
CA SER A 36 -6.55 4.70 28.91
C SER A 36 -6.50 3.20 29.19
N ALA A 37 -6.91 2.37 28.22
CA ALA A 37 -6.80 0.92 28.33
C ALA A 37 -5.33 0.46 28.42
N LYS A 38 -5.07 -0.68 29.08
CA LYS A 38 -3.70 -1.23 29.14
C LYS A 38 -3.20 -1.78 27.80
N LYS A 39 -4.14 -2.16 26.93
CA LYS A 39 -3.89 -2.76 25.61
C LYS A 39 -5.08 -2.49 24.71
N VAL A 40 -4.83 -2.14 23.45
CA VAL A 40 -5.87 -1.88 22.45
C VAL A 40 -5.62 -2.75 21.22
N PHE A 41 -6.69 -3.34 20.69
CA PHE A 41 -6.66 -4.04 19.41
C PHE A 41 -7.60 -3.34 18.43
N LEU A 42 -7.06 -2.87 17.31
CA LEU A 42 -7.83 -2.39 16.17
C LEU A 42 -7.95 -3.54 15.16
N MET A 43 -9.17 -3.87 14.75
CA MET A 43 -9.41 -4.92 13.78
C MET A 43 -10.18 -4.40 12.57
N ALA A 44 -9.80 -4.82 11.37
CA ALA A 44 -10.49 -4.47 10.14
C ALA A 44 -10.29 -5.54 9.05
N TRP A 45 -11.30 -5.69 8.20
CA TRP A 45 -11.30 -6.66 7.11
C TRP A 45 -11.87 -6.06 5.84
N GLY A 46 -11.38 -6.57 4.71
CA GLY A 46 -11.84 -6.20 3.38
C GLY A 46 -11.21 -4.93 2.81
N GLU A 47 -11.17 -4.88 1.48
CA GLU A 47 -10.54 -3.82 0.71
C GLU A 47 -11.14 -2.44 0.97
N GLY A 48 -12.45 -2.36 1.23
CA GLY A 48 -13.13 -1.10 1.56
C GLY A 48 -12.62 -0.40 2.83
N LYS A 49 -11.74 -1.04 3.61
CA LYS A 49 -11.07 -0.45 4.77
C LYS A 49 -9.61 -0.06 4.50
N ALA A 50 -9.04 -0.43 3.36
CA ALA A 50 -7.61 -0.29 3.09
C ALA A 50 -7.10 1.15 3.18
N ASP A 51 -7.83 2.11 2.62
CA ASP A 51 -7.45 3.53 2.67
C ASP A 51 -7.45 4.07 4.10
N LYS A 52 -8.46 3.70 4.90
CA LYS A 52 -8.57 4.15 6.28
C LYS A 52 -7.54 3.48 7.18
N ILE A 53 -7.21 2.21 6.94
CA ILE A 53 -6.12 1.52 7.63
C ILE A 53 -4.77 2.17 7.32
N LYS A 54 -4.50 2.49 6.06
CA LYS A 54 -3.27 3.23 5.70
C LYS A 54 -3.18 4.57 6.42
N GLN A 55 -4.23 5.39 6.37
CA GLN A 55 -4.25 6.68 7.07
C GLN A 55 -4.11 6.52 8.58
N CYS A 56 -4.73 5.49 9.16
CA CYS A 56 -4.68 5.19 10.59
C CYS A 56 -3.27 4.76 11.05
N VAL A 57 -2.53 4.00 10.25
CA VAL A 57 -1.26 3.37 10.65
C VAL A 57 -0.04 4.17 10.18
N GLU A 58 -0.09 4.74 8.98
CA GLU A 58 1.04 5.41 8.31
C GLU A 58 0.83 6.92 8.12
N GLY A 59 -0.39 7.42 8.35
CA GLY A 59 -0.74 8.83 8.22
C GLY A 59 -0.49 9.64 9.49
N ASN A 60 -0.67 10.95 9.39
CA ASN A 60 -0.60 11.85 10.54
C ASN A 60 -1.71 11.57 11.55
N VAL A 61 -1.42 11.77 12.83
CA VAL A 61 -2.43 11.73 13.88
C VAL A 61 -3.36 12.94 13.74
N THR A 62 -4.65 12.69 13.55
CA THR A 62 -5.69 13.72 13.31
C THR A 62 -7.02 13.29 13.90
N ASP A 63 -7.79 14.27 14.36
CA ASP A 63 -9.20 14.16 14.76
C ASP A 63 -10.13 13.69 13.64
N THR A 64 -9.81 13.98 12.39
CA THR A 64 -10.58 13.50 11.22
C THR A 64 -10.49 11.98 11.04
N ILE A 65 -9.45 11.34 11.58
CA ILE A 65 -9.25 9.89 11.60
C ILE A 65 -8.99 9.47 13.06
N PRO A 66 -10.02 9.33 13.91
CA PRO A 66 -9.83 9.08 15.33
C PRO A 66 -9.00 7.84 15.67
N ALA A 67 -9.02 6.82 14.81
CA ALA A 67 -8.20 5.62 15.00
C ALA A 67 -6.68 5.92 14.90
N SER A 68 -6.27 7.01 14.25
CA SER A 68 -4.86 7.42 14.17
C SER A 68 -4.27 7.75 15.54
N TYR A 69 -5.08 8.14 16.53
CA TYR A 69 -4.61 8.33 17.91
C TYR A 69 -4.05 7.04 18.53
N LEU A 70 -4.39 5.85 18.00
CA LEU A 70 -3.81 4.61 18.49
C LEU A 70 -2.28 4.53 18.25
N GLN A 71 -1.74 5.33 17.32
CA GLN A 71 -0.29 5.44 17.12
C GLN A 71 0.44 5.98 18.36
N THR A 72 -0.25 6.73 19.24
CA THR A 72 0.35 7.28 20.46
C THR A 72 0.28 6.34 21.65
N HIS A 73 -0.43 5.22 21.51
CA HIS A 73 -0.66 4.27 22.58
C HIS A 73 0.47 3.23 22.64
N ASN A 74 1.13 3.13 23.80
CA ASN A 74 2.30 2.26 24.01
C ASN A 74 2.05 0.77 23.73
N ASN A 75 0.80 0.31 23.75
CA ASN A 75 0.43 -1.10 23.55
C ASN A 75 -0.83 -1.24 22.67
N ALA A 76 -0.78 -0.65 21.47
CA ALA A 76 -1.80 -0.85 20.45
C ALA A 76 -1.35 -1.89 19.41
N GLN A 77 -2.26 -2.76 18.98
CA GLN A 77 -2.03 -3.75 17.93
C GLN A 77 -3.10 -3.64 16.86
N VAL A 78 -2.69 -3.67 15.59
CA VAL A 78 -3.59 -3.64 14.43
C VAL A 78 -3.62 -5.03 13.80
N VAL A 79 -4.80 -5.64 13.75
CA VAL A 79 -5.03 -7.01 13.25
C VAL A 79 -5.96 -6.93 12.04
N ILE A 80 -5.42 -7.21 10.86
CA ILE A 80 -6.12 -7.00 9.58
C ILE A 80 -5.85 -8.15 8.61
N ASP A 81 -6.74 -8.33 7.63
CA ASP A 81 -6.51 -9.23 6.50
C ASP A 81 -5.65 -8.58 5.40
N LEU A 82 -5.25 -9.38 4.42
CA LEU A 82 -4.44 -8.91 3.29
C LEU A 82 -5.18 -7.86 2.45
N SER A 83 -6.50 -7.98 2.31
CA SER A 83 -7.33 -7.04 1.56
C SER A 83 -7.35 -5.65 2.22
N ALA A 84 -7.49 -5.56 3.54
CA ALA A 84 -7.38 -4.28 4.25
C ALA A 84 -5.94 -3.77 4.35
N ALA A 85 -4.93 -4.64 4.19
CA ALA A 85 -3.52 -4.27 4.20
C ALA A 85 -2.97 -3.78 2.84
N VAL A 86 -3.73 -3.93 1.75
CA VAL A 86 -3.24 -3.78 0.36
C VAL A 86 -2.62 -2.40 0.05
N HIS A 87 -3.00 -1.35 0.79
CA HIS A 87 -2.48 0.01 0.61
C HIS A 87 -1.32 0.38 1.55
N LEU A 88 -0.95 -0.50 2.49
CA LEU A 88 0.18 -0.29 3.39
C LEU A 88 1.50 -0.29 2.61
N THR A 89 2.40 0.60 3.00
CA THR A 89 3.73 0.75 2.41
C THR A 89 4.52 -0.55 2.50
N ARG A 90 4.42 -1.29 3.62
CA ARG A 90 5.08 -2.60 3.76
C ARG A 90 4.58 -3.65 2.77
N ILE A 91 3.35 -3.54 2.26
CA ILE A 91 2.77 -4.47 1.29
C ILE A 91 3.08 -4.02 -0.14
N GLN A 92 2.90 -2.73 -0.44
CA GLN A 92 3.12 -2.21 -1.80
C GLN A 92 4.60 -2.00 -2.14
N ARG A 93 5.40 -1.62 -1.16
CA ARG A 93 6.79 -1.14 -1.30
C ARG A 93 7.64 -1.66 -0.13
N PRO A 94 7.75 -2.98 0.05
CA PRO A 94 8.42 -3.58 1.20
C PRO A 94 9.86 -3.09 1.38
N TRP A 95 10.56 -2.79 0.28
CA TRP A 95 11.94 -2.28 0.27
C TRP A 95 12.13 -0.94 1.00
N LEU A 96 11.06 -0.18 1.27
CA LEU A 96 11.14 1.06 2.05
C LEU A 96 11.11 0.82 3.56
N VAL A 97 10.74 -0.38 4.00
CA VAL A 97 10.47 -0.69 5.41
C VAL A 97 11.43 -1.75 5.94
N THR A 98 11.81 -2.72 5.11
CA THR A 98 12.67 -3.84 5.50
C THR A 98 13.50 -4.32 4.30
N SER A 99 14.59 -5.02 4.58
CA SER A 99 15.29 -5.82 3.58
C SER A 99 14.34 -6.85 2.98
N CYS A 100 14.43 -7.08 1.67
CA CYS A 100 13.51 -7.95 0.97
C CYS A 100 14.23 -8.97 0.09
N GLU A 101 13.58 -10.13 -0.09
CA GLU A 101 14.03 -11.12 -1.06
C GLU A 101 13.63 -10.66 -2.46
N TRP A 102 14.62 -10.20 -3.22
CA TRP A 102 14.41 -9.62 -4.54
C TRP A 102 14.12 -10.71 -5.58
N ASN A 103 12.92 -10.66 -6.15
CA ASN A 103 12.52 -11.42 -7.33
C ASN A 103 12.19 -10.47 -8.49
N ASP A 104 12.07 -10.99 -9.71
CA ASP A 104 11.87 -10.15 -10.91
C ASP A 104 10.62 -9.28 -10.84
N LYS A 105 9.53 -9.78 -10.25
CA LYS A 105 8.29 -9.00 -10.04
C LYS A 105 8.53 -7.81 -9.10
N LEU A 106 9.23 -8.03 -7.99
CA LEU A 106 9.52 -7.00 -7.00
C LEU A 106 10.49 -5.96 -7.53
N ILE A 107 11.54 -6.39 -8.25
CA ILE A 107 12.50 -5.49 -8.90
C ILE A 107 11.76 -4.61 -9.92
N ARG A 108 10.94 -5.20 -10.81
CA ARG A 108 10.14 -4.44 -11.79
C ARG A 108 9.24 -3.42 -11.11
N SER A 109 8.53 -3.82 -10.06
CA SER A 109 7.65 -2.91 -9.30
C SER A 109 8.44 -1.75 -8.68
N ALA A 110 9.60 -2.02 -8.08
CA ALA A 110 10.47 -1.00 -7.49
C ALA A 110 10.99 0.00 -8.53
N ILE A 111 11.43 -0.47 -9.70
CA ILE A 111 11.95 0.42 -10.75
C ILE A 111 10.83 1.26 -11.37
N VAL A 112 9.66 0.69 -11.64
CA VAL A 112 8.49 1.44 -12.14
C VAL A 112 8.06 2.51 -11.13
N TRP A 113 8.08 2.16 -9.84
CA TRP A 113 7.84 3.11 -8.77
C TRP A 113 8.90 4.24 -8.76
N LEU A 114 10.18 3.91 -8.86
CA LEU A 114 11.27 4.88 -8.89
C LEU A 114 11.18 5.82 -10.11
N CYS A 115 10.84 5.29 -11.28
CA CYS A 115 10.59 6.10 -12.48
C CYS A 115 9.45 7.09 -12.27
N SER A 116 8.35 6.63 -11.67
CA SER A 116 7.18 7.47 -11.40
C SER A 116 7.50 8.56 -10.37
N LEU A 117 8.32 8.24 -9.36
CA LEU A 117 8.76 9.20 -8.34
C LEU A 117 9.72 10.26 -8.88
N THR A 118 10.72 9.84 -9.67
CA THR A 118 11.75 10.74 -10.22
C THR A 118 11.32 11.44 -11.51
N ARG A 119 10.23 10.98 -12.12
CA ARG A 119 9.78 11.37 -13.48
C ARG A 119 10.87 11.15 -14.54
N LYS A 120 11.72 10.15 -14.35
CA LYS A 120 12.78 9.76 -15.30
C LYS A 120 12.42 8.43 -15.99
N PRO A 121 12.68 8.30 -17.29
CA PRO A 121 12.67 6.99 -17.96
C PRO A 121 13.67 6.03 -17.31
N ILE A 122 13.41 4.72 -17.40
CA ILE A 122 14.21 3.65 -16.77
C ILE A 122 15.71 3.80 -17.08
N LEU A 123 16.06 4.03 -18.35
CA LEU A 123 17.45 4.14 -18.78
C LEU A 123 18.18 5.42 -18.30
N LYS A 124 17.46 6.40 -17.74
CA LYS A 124 18.03 7.63 -17.18
C LYS A 124 18.18 7.61 -15.66
N LEU A 125 17.78 6.53 -14.99
CA LEU A 125 17.96 6.39 -13.55
C LEU A 125 19.45 6.20 -13.20
N THR A 126 19.94 6.95 -12.22
CA THR A 126 21.34 6.90 -11.78
C THR A 126 21.49 6.16 -10.44
N ASN A 127 22.72 5.80 -10.06
CA ASN A 127 23.00 5.24 -8.73
C ASN A 127 22.51 6.15 -7.59
N GLU A 128 22.55 7.47 -7.80
CA GLU A 128 22.05 8.44 -6.83
C GLU A 128 20.54 8.33 -6.63
N ASP A 129 19.78 8.11 -7.71
CA ASP A 129 18.32 7.92 -7.63
C ASP A 129 17.97 6.69 -6.79
N TYR A 130 18.69 5.58 -6.98
CA TYR A 130 18.48 4.36 -6.19
C TYR A 130 18.82 4.57 -4.71
N ASN A 131 19.97 5.19 -4.42
CA ASN A 131 20.43 5.42 -3.06
C ASN A 131 19.51 6.36 -2.27
N LYS A 132 19.04 7.45 -2.89
CA LYS A 132 18.14 8.42 -2.23
C LYS A 132 16.76 7.86 -1.92
N ASN A 133 16.36 6.77 -2.57
CA ASN A 133 14.99 6.24 -2.51
C ASN A 133 14.92 4.82 -1.95
N GLY A 134 15.92 4.38 -1.17
CA GLY A 134 15.87 3.11 -0.44
C GLY A 134 16.06 1.86 -1.30
N LEU A 135 16.74 1.99 -2.46
CA LEU A 135 17.00 0.88 -3.38
C LEU A 135 18.50 0.52 -3.47
N SER A 136 19.28 0.87 -2.45
CA SER A 136 20.72 0.57 -2.38
C SER A 136 21.01 -0.94 -2.42
N GLU A 137 20.12 -1.77 -1.89
CA GLU A 137 20.26 -3.24 -1.97
C GLU A 137 20.33 -3.74 -3.41
N LEU A 138 19.55 -3.14 -4.33
CA LEU A 138 19.61 -3.49 -5.75
C LEU A 138 20.95 -3.11 -6.36
N LEU A 139 21.54 -1.98 -5.95
CA LEU A 139 22.88 -1.60 -6.41
C LEU A 139 23.93 -2.58 -5.89
N ALA A 140 23.80 -3.07 -4.66
CA ALA A 140 24.71 -4.07 -4.12
C ALA A 140 24.61 -5.41 -4.86
N LEU A 141 23.39 -5.83 -5.23
CA LEU A 141 23.15 -7.10 -5.93
C LEU A 141 23.59 -7.05 -7.41
N PHE A 142 23.34 -5.95 -8.11
CA PHE A 142 23.59 -5.83 -9.54
C PHE A 142 24.85 -5.01 -9.89
N GLY A 143 25.52 -4.44 -8.89
CA GLY A 143 26.73 -3.63 -9.02
C GLY A 143 26.50 -2.19 -9.47
N SER A 144 25.47 -1.91 -10.27
CA SER A 144 25.15 -0.55 -10.73
C SER A 144 23.69 -0.39 -11.13
N ALA A 145 23.18 0.86 -11.11
CA ALA A 145 21.87 1.20 -11.62
C ALA A 145 21.76 0.86 -13.11
N TYR A 146 22.83 1.04 -13.88
CA TYR A 146 22.87 0.69 -15.30
C TYR A 146 22.48 -0.78 -15.54
N ASN A 147 23.07 -1.71 -14.78
CA ASN A 147 22.80 -3.15 -14.92
C ASN A 147 21.35 -3.49 -14.57
N VAL A 148 20.79 -2.88 -13.53
CA VAL A 148 19.37 -3.06 -13.16
C VAL A 148 18.45 -2.48 -14.24
N ASN A 149 18.75 -1.26 -14.71
CA ASN A 149 17.95 -0.55 -15.69
C ASN A 149 17.87 -1.31 -17.01
N ILE A 150 19.01 -1.82 -17.52
CA ILE A 150 19.04 -2.59 -18.77
C ILE A 150 18.29 -3.92 -18.61
N LYS A 151 18.47 -4.62 -17.48
CA LYS A 151 17.72 -5.85 -17.21
C LYS A 151 16.21 -5.60 -17.28
N ILE A 152 15.72 -4.61 -16.53
CA ILE A 152 14.28 -4.31 -16.47
C ILE A 152 13.75 -3.71 -17.77
N PHE A 153 14.55 -2.91 -18.47
CA PHE A 153 14.17 -2.39 -19.79
C PHE A 153 13.97 -3.51 -20.79
N ASN A 154 14.92 -4.44 -20.91
CA ASN A 154 14.80 -5.59 -21.81
C ASN A 154 13.61 -6.47 -21.41
N ASP A 155 13.44 -6.74 -20.11
CA ASP A 155 12.32 -7.51 -19.57
C ASP A 155 10.95 -6.85 -19.82
N LEU A 156 10.88 -5.52 -19.93
CA LEU A 156 9.66 -4.82 -20.36
C LEU A 156 9.51 -4.84 -21.89
N GLN A 157 10.59 -4.61 -22.64
CA GLN A 157 10.58 -4.64 -24.11
C GLN A 157 10.09 -6.00 -24.61
N HIS A 158 10.54 -7.11 -24.03
CA HIS A 158 10.11 -8.45 -24.43
C HIS A 158 8.62 -8.72 -24.17
N THR A 159 7.97 -7.98 -23.27
CA THR A 159 6.51 -8.07 -23.09
C THR A 159 5.71 -7.33 -24.17
N ILE A 160 6.34 -6.42 -24.90
CA ILE A 160 5.73 -5.68 -26.00
C ILE A 160 5.89 -6.52 -27.26
N THR A 161 4.91 -7.38 -27.53
CA THR A 161 4.84 -8.21 -28.73
C THR A 161 3.72 -7.75 -29.65
N GLY A 162 3.94 -7.77 -30.96
CA GLY A 162 2.87 -7.59 -31.97
C GLY A 162 1.83 -8.73 -31.98
N TRP A 163 2.04 -9.76 -31.17
CA TRP A 163 1.18 -10.94 -31.03
C TRP A 163 0.86 -11.16 -29.55
N PRO A 164 -0.16 -10.48 -28.98
CA PRO A 164 -0.49 -10.58 -27.56
C PRO A 164 -0.92 -12.00 -27.10
N GLY A 165 -1.25 -12.89 -28.04
CA GLY A 165 -1.54 -14.31 -27.79
C GLY A 165 -0.37 -15.27 -28.03
N GLY A 166 0.83 -14.76 -28.31
CA GLY A 166 1.98 -15.55 -28.74
C GLY A 166 1.89 -16.00 -30.21
N LYS A 167 3.05 -16.27 -30.82
CA LYS A 167 3.13 -16.98 -32.10
C LYS A 167 3.24 -18.47 -31.78
N PRO A 168 2.37 -19.36 -32.27
CA PRO A 168 2.46 -20.78 -31.94
C PRO A 168 3.86 -21.34 -32.28
N ASN A 169 4.49 -22.02 -31.31
CA ASN A 169 5.80 -22.71 -31.42
C ASN A 169 7.05 -21.83 -31.65
N ALA A 170 7.11 -20.60 -31.13
CA ALA A 170 8.32 -19.77 -31.19
C ALA A 170 9.14 -19.84 -29.88
N ASP A 171 10.45 -20.03 -29.99
CA ASP A 171 11.42 -19.89 -28.88
C ASP A 171 11.71 -18.40 -28.65
N ASP A 172 11.32 -17.89 -27.48
CA ASP A 172 11.42 -16.46 -27.10
C ASP A 172 12.77 -16.10 -26.45
N THR A 173 13.71 -17.05 -26.31
CA THR A 173 14.94 -16.87 -25.52
C THR A 173 15.91 -15.82 -26.11
N TYR A 174 15.90 -15.63 -27.43
CA TYR A 174 16.80 -14.69 -28.13
C TYR A 174 16.05 -13.86 -29.17
N ARG A 175 14.90 -13.28 -28.81
CA ARG A 175 14.12 -12.47 -29.76
C ARG A 175 14.92 -11.21 -30.18
N PRO A 176 15.42 -11.12 -31.43
CA PRO A 176 16.17 -9.98 -31.92
C PRO A 176 15.19 -9.09 -32.70
N GLU A 177 14.81 -7.98 -32.09
CA GLU A 177 14.26 -6.82 -32.79
C GLU A 177 15.15 -5.62 -32.44
#